data_AF-A0A931SND1-F1
#
_entry.id   AF-A0A931SND1-F1
#
_cell.length_a   1.000
_cell.length_b   1.000
_cell.length_c   1.000
_cell.angle_alpha   90.00
_cell.angle_beta   90.00
_cell.angle_gamma   90.00
#
_symmetry.space_group_name_H-M   'P 1'
#
loop_
_entity.id
_entity.type
_entity.pdbx_description
1 polymer ?
#
loop_
_entity_poly.entity_id
_entity_poly.type
_entity_poly.pdbx_seq_one_letter_code
_entity_poly.pdbx_strand_id
1 'polypeptide(L)'
;MTFDASFYRETLPERVTVECQSRPDAVPVVNLHLANGQVLDLCHIVHLGDAWLTVQYFRDVQACDDMDLAFLPYGLVTLVTVSLHHPTSRRIGFSLGEQSVSEG
;
A
#
# COMPACT_ATOMS: atom_id res chain seq x y z
N MET A 1 14.58 -4.17 10.04
CA MET A 1 13.66 -4.56 8.94
C MET A 1 13.76 -3.46 7.90
N THR A 2 14.00 -3.81 6.65
CA THR A 2 14.16 -2.84 5.56
C THR A 2 12.90 -2.91 4.69
N PHE A 3 12.31 -1.76 4.36
CA PHE A 3 11.18 -1.69 3.44
C PHE A 3 11.70 -1.56 2.00
N ASP A 4 12.30 -2.64 1.50
CA ASP A 4 12.86 -2.75 0.15
C ASP A 4 11.91 -3.48 -0.83
N ALA A 5 12.37 -3.68 -2.07
CA ALA A 5 11.58 -4.37 -3.10
C ALA A 5 11.06 -5.74 -2.64
N SER A 6 11.85 -6.52 -1.90
CA SER A 6 11.46 -7.86 -1.42
C SER A 6 10.34 -7.77 -0.39
N PHE A 7 10.43 -6.80 0.54
CA PHE A 7 9.33 -6.55 1.48
C PHE A 7 8.01 -6.29 0.75
N TYR A 8 8.01 -5.40 -0.25
CA TYR A 8 6.81 -5.03 -0.97
C TYR A 8 6.30 -6.10 -1.94
N ARG A 9 7.18 -6.96 -2.47
CA ARG A 9 6.82 -8.04 -3.39
C ARG A 9 6.32 -9.29 -2.68
N GLU A 10 6.85 -9.59 -1.51
CA GLU A 10 6.62 -10.88 -0.84
C GLU A 10 5.92 -10.69 0.50
N THR A 11 6.54 -9.95 1.41
CA THR A 11 6.08 -9.84 2.80
C THR A 11 4.76 -9.09 2.93
N LEU A 12 4.62 -7.92 2.29
CA LEU A 12 3.38 -7.13 2.38
C LEU A 12 2.18 -7.89 1.77
N PRO A 13 2.28 -8.50 0.57
CA PRO A 13 1.21 -9.32 0.01
C PRO A 13 0.79 -10.49 0.89
N GLU A 14 1.76 -11.22 1.44
CA GLU A 14 1.50 -12.32 2.36
C GLU A 14 0.72 -11.82 3.59
N ARG A 15 1.17 -10.73 4.21
CA ARG A 15 0.53 -10.16 5.39
C ARG A 15 -0.89 -9.68 5.12
N VAL A 16 -1.09 -8.92 4.04
CA VAL A 16 -2.43 -8.46 3.64
C VAL A 16 -3.35 -9.66 3.39
N THR A 17 -2.85 -10.70 2.71
CA THR A 17 -3.63 -11.91 2.42
C THR A 17 -4.05 -12.62 3.71
N VAL A 18 -3.12 -12.85 4.64
CA VAL A 18 -3.38 -13.51 5.92
C VAL A 18 -4.40 -12.72 6.75
N GLU A 19 -4.24 -11.40 6.85
CA GLU A 19 -5.16 -10.53 7.58
C GLU A 19 -6.58 -10.58 6.96
N CYS A 20 -6.68 -10.46 5.64
CA CYS A 20 -7.97 -10.54 4.94
C CYS A 20 -8.66 -11.91 5.06
N GLN A 21 -7.90 -13.02 5.07
CA GLN A 21 -8.47 -14.35 5.29
C GLN A 21 -9.13 -14.48 6.68
N SER A 22 -8.66 -13.74 7.68
CA SER A 22 -9.26 -13.74 9.01
C SER A 22 -10.58 -12.96 9.08
N ARG A 23 -10.82 -12.01 8.16
CA ARG A 23 -12.03 -11.18 8.07
C ARG A 23 -12.35 -10.87 6.59
N PRO A 24 -12.99 -11.81 5.86
CA PRO A 24 -13.17 -11.71 4.42
C PRO A 24 -13.97 -10.50 3.94
N ASP A 25 -14.88 -9.98 4.77
CA ASP A 25 -15.71 -8.83 4.45
C ASP A 25 -15.03 -7.49 4.80
N ALA A 26 -13.83 -7.51 5.39
CA ALA A 26 -13.13 -6.29 5.78
C ALA A 26 -12.33 -5.71 4.61
N VAL A 27 -12.24 -4.38 4.59
CA VAL A 27 -11.47 -3.63 3.60
C VAL A 27 -10.08 -3.37 4.16
N PRO A 28 -9.00 -3.89 3.52
CA PRO A 28 -7.64 -3.65 3.98
C PRO A 28 -7.21 -2.21 3.67
N VAL A 29 -6.55 -1.57 4.62
CA VAL A 29 -5.92 -0.26 4.48
C VAL A 29 -4.45 -0.43 4.78
N VAL A 30 -3.60 0.01 3.84
CA VAL A 30 -2.15 -0.03 4.00
C VAL A 30 -1.63 1.40 4.03
N ASN A 31 -1.01 1.79 5.15
CA ASN A 31 -0.43 3.12 5.29
C ASN A 31 1.09 3.06 5.25
N LEU A 32 1.70 3.93 4.44
CA LEU A 32 3.13 4.23 4.49
C LEU A 32 3.36 5.47 5.35
N HIS A 33 4.11 5.32 6.43
CA HIS A 33 4.60 6.43 7.23
C HIS A 33 5.97 6.83 6.70
N LEU A 34 6.13 8.11 6.38
CA LEU A 34 7.35 8.66 5.81
C LEU A 34 8.18 9.37 6.87
N ALA A 35 9.49 9.50 6.64
CA ALA A 35 10.42 10.14 7.57
C ALA A 35 10.11 11.63 7.84
N ASN A 36 9.38 12.29 6.94
CA ASN A 36 8.92 13.67 7.11
C ASN A 36 7.60 13.79 7.90
N GLY A 37 7.07 12.67 8.41
CA GLY A 37 5.82 12.61 9.18
C GLY A 37 4.55 12.49 8.35
N GLN A 38 4.64 12.49 7.01
CA GLN A 38 3.48 12.23 6.15
C GLN A 38 3.06 10.77 6.24
N VAL A 39 1.76 10.53 6.05
CA VAL A 39 1.17 9.19 5.97
C VAL A 39 0.42 9.07 4.64
N LEU A 40 0.76 8.06 3.85
CA LEU A 40 0.11 7.77 2.58
C LEU A 40 -0.78 6.53 2.71
N ASP A 41 -2.07 6.70 2.46
CA ASP A 41 -3.06 5.63 2.39
C ASP A 41 -3.04 5.01 0.99
N LEU A 42 -2.45 3.82 0.86
CA LEU A 42 -2.16 3.21 -0.44
C LEU A 42 -3.40 2.60 -1.09
N CYS A 43 -3.55 2.88 -2.39
CA CYS A 43 -4.45 2.15 -3.27
C CYS A 43 -3.80 0.85 -3.73
N HIS A 44 -2.59 0.94 -4.32
CA HIS A 44 -1.80 -0.22 -4.75
C HIS A 44 -0.36 0.20 -5.06
N ILE A 45 0.51 -0.79 -5.19
CA ILE A 45 1.89 -0.59 -5.64
C ILE A 45 1.91 -0.65 -7.17
N VAL A 46 2.42 0.42 -7.80
CA VAL A 46 2.47 0.54 -9.26
C VAL A 46 3.77 -0.08 -9.80
N HIS A 47 4.90 0.18 -9.15
CA HIS A 47 6.20 -0.30 -9.61
C HIS A 47 7.20 -0.42 -8.45
N LEU A 48 8.13 -1.38 -8.57
CA LEU A 48 9.26 -1.59 -7.66
C LEU A 48 10.55 -1.52 -8.47
N GLY A 49 11.31 -0.43 -8.29
CA GLY A 49 12.66 -0.28 -8.83
C GLY A 49 13.73 -0.71 -7.83
N ASP A 50 15.01 -0.57 -8.20
CA ASP A 50 16.12 -1.07 -7.37
C ASP A 50 16.25 -0.36 -6.01
N ALA A 51 15.94 0.94 -5.95
CA ALA A 51 16.12 1.77 -4.75
C ALA A 51 14.88 2.61 -4.40
N TRP A 52 13.78 2.43 -5.13
CA TRP A 52 12.57 3.24 -5.00
C TRP A 52 11.33 2.44 -5.42
N LEU A 53 10.15 2.91 -5.00
CA LEU A 53 8.85 2.41 -5.44
C LEU A 53 7.96 3.52 -5.96
N THR A 54 7.08 3.20 -6.91
CA THR A 54 5.94 4.04 -7.25
C THR A 54 4.68 3.44 -6.65
N VAL A 55 3.90 4.27 -5.97
CA VAL A 55 2.61 3.90 -5.41
C VAL A 55 1.53 4.85 -5.89
N GLN A 56 0.32 4.33 -6.02
CA GLN A 56 -0.87 5.15 -6.08
C GLN A 56 -1.49 5.20 -4.67
N TYR A 57 -1.87 6.40 -4.22
CA TYR A 57 -2.42 6.62 -2.88
C TYR A 57 -3.66 7.53 -2.94
N PHE A 58 -4.56 7.37 -1.97
CA PHE A 58 -5.75 8.19 -1.84
C PHE A 58 -5.39 9.56 -1.27
N ARG A 59 -5.66 10.64 -2.02
CA ARG A 59 -5.51 12.02 -1.54
C ARG A 59 -6.64 12.38 -0.58
N ASP A 60 -7.87 12.01 -0.93
CA ASP A 60 -9.03 12.08 -0.05
C ASP A 60 -9.40 10.67 0.45
N VAL A 61 -8.98 10.38 1.67
CA VAL A 61 -9.23 9.12 2.39
C VAL A 61 -10.73 8.87 2.62
N GLN A 62 -11.55 9.92 2.72
CA GLN A 62 -12.99 9.78 3.00
C GLN A 62 -13.79 9.52 1.72
N ALA A 63 -13.47 10.26 0.67
CA ALA A 63 -14.17 10.13 -0.60
C ALA A 63 -13.66 8.95 -1.44
N CYS A 64 -12.38 8.59 -1.31
CA CYS A 64 -11.70 7.54 -2.09
C CYS A 64 -11.81 7.74 -3.62
N ASP A 65 -12.01 8.96 -4.08
CA ASP A 65 -12.23 9.33 -5.49
C ASP A 65 -10.99 9.98 -6.13
N ASP A 66 -10.21 10.73 -5.34
CA ASP A 66 -8.98 11.36 -5.79
C ASP A 66 -7.74 10.54 -5.42
N MET A 67 -6.99 10.14 -6.44
CA MET A 67 -5.74 9.38 -6.31
C MET A 67 -4.57 10.12 -6.94
N ASP A 68 -3.42 10.09 -6.26
CA ASP A 68 -2.15 10.64 -6.75
C ASP A 68 -1.09 9.53 -6.86
N LEU A 69 -0.01 9.84 -7.60
CA LEU A 69 1.17 9.00 -7.69
C LEU A 69 2.30 9.59 -6.84
N ALA A 70 2.99 8.72 -6.10
CA ALA A 70 4.22 9.08 -5.40
C ALA A 70 5.37 8.16 -5.81
N PHE A 71 6.55 8.75 -5.99
CA PHE A 71 7.82 8.06 -6.22
C PHE A 71 8.63 8.20 -4.94
N LEU A 72 8.89 7.08 -4.27
CA LEU A 72 9.44 7.06 -2.92
C LEU A 72 10.74 6.27 -2.92
N PRO A 73 11.87 6.84 -2.48
CA PRO A 73 13.03 6.05 -2.11
C PRO A 73 12.64 5.10 -0.96
N TYR A 74 13.12 3.85 -0.99
CA TYR A 74 12.80 2.89 0.07
C TYR A 74 13.15 3.39 1.48
N GLY A 75 14.31 4.05 1.62
CA GLY A 75 14.76 4.62 2.88
C GLY A 75 13.90 5.78 3.42
N LEU A 76 12.93 6.29 2.65
CA LEU A 76 12.00 7.32 3.12
C LEU A 76 10.87 6.73 3.98
N VAL A 77 10.54 5.45 3.80
CA VAL A 77 9.48 4.78 4.55
C VAL A 77 10.03 4.32 5.89
N THR A 78 9.37 4.74 6.98
CA THR A 78 9.80 4.44 8.36
C THR A 78 8.90 3.43 9.05
N LEU A 79 7.65 3.27 8.58
CA LEU A 79 6.71 2.28 9.07
C LEU A 79 5.67 1.95 7.98
N VAL A 80 5.28 0.68 7.91
CA VAL A 80 4.11 0.22 7.15
C VAL A 80 3.11 -0.39 8.11
N THR A 81 1.86 0.07 8.07
CA THR A 81 0.77 -0.52 8.85
C THR A 81 -0.28 -1.13 7.95
N VAL A 82 -0.89 -2.22 8.41
CA VAL A 82 -2.02 -2.89 7.77
C VAL A 82 -3.16 -2.88 8.78
N SER A 83 -4.31 -2.34 8.40
CA SER A 83 -5.52 -2.35 9.21
C SER A 83 -6.71 -2.86 8.40
N LEU A 84 -7.67 -3.45 9.09
CA LEU A 84 -8.90 -3.98 8.49
C LEU A 84 -10.08 -3.12 8.94
N HIS A 85 -10.80 -2.55 7.98
CA HIS A 85 -11.92 -1.65 8.21
C HIS A 85 -13.24 -2.28 7.78
N HIS A 86 -14.32 -1.88 8.44
CA HIS A 86 -15.66 -2.30 8.04
C HIS A 86 -16.06 -1.58 6.72
N PRO A 87 -16.78 -2.23 5.78
CA PRO A 87 -17.16 -1.60 4.50
C PRO A 87 -17.94 -0.28 4.61
N THR A 88 -18.63 -0.07 5.74
CA THR A 88 -19.37 1.17 6.00
C THR A 88 -18.48 2.33 6.43
N SER A 89 -17.30 2.06 6.99
CA SER A 89 -16.31 3.10 7.34
C SER A 89 -15.29 3.30 6.24
N ARG A 90 -15.04 2.28 5.41
CA ARG A 90 -14.15 2.37 4.25
C ARG A 90 -14.68 1.52 3.12
N ARG A 91 -14.95 2.14 1.96
CA ARG A 91 -15.54 1.45 0.80
C ARG A 91 -14.51 0.79 -0.11
N ILE A 92 -13.33 1.39 -0.27
CA ILE A 92 -12.28 0.93 -1.20
C ILE A 92 -10.97 0.87 -0.42
N GLY A 93 -10.23 -0.22 -0.55
CA GLY A 93 -9.00 -0.45 0.20
C GLY A 93 -7.78 -0.61 -0.68
N PHE A 94 -6.70 -1.03 -0.05
CA PHE A 94 -5.50 -1.48 -0.73
C PHE A 94 -5.79 -2.73 -1.58
N SER A 95 -5.39 -2.69 -2.84
CA SER A 95 -5.41 -3.81 -3.77
C SER A 95 -3.97 -4.22 -4.04
N LEU A 96 -3.74 -5.54 -4.09
CA LEU A 96 -2.41 -6.06 -4.40
C LEU A 96 -1.98 -5.78 -5.84
N GLY A 97 -2.90 -5.40 -6.72
CA GLY A 97 -2.65 -5.19 -8.16
C GLY A 97 -2.20 -6.48 -8.85
N GLU A 98 -2.59 -6.66 -10.11
CA GLU A 98 -1.82 -7.57 -10.97
C GLU A 98 -0.55 -6.80 -11.33
N GLN A 99 0.59 -7.20 -10.78
CA GLN A 99 1.88 -6.63 -11.19
C GLN A 99 1.97 -6.77 -12.72
N SER A 100 1.82 -5.66 -13.43
CA SER A 100 2.06 -5.64 -14.87
C SER A 100 3.56 -5.80 -15.02
N VAL A 101 4.00 -7.05 -15.21
CA VAL A 101 5.35 -7.38 -15.64
C VAL A 101 5.55 -6.67 -16.96
N SER A 102 6.13 -5.48 -16.92
CA SER A 102 6.63 -4.82 -18.12
C SER A 102 8.01 -5.42 -18.35
N GLU A 103 8.08 -6.45 -19.19
CA GLU A 103 9.33 -6.83 -19.84
C GLU A 103 9.79 -5.63 -20.69
N GLY A 104 10.94 -5.05 -20.35
CA GLY A 104 11.58 -3.97 -21.08
C GLY A 104 13.05 -3.87 -20.71
#